data_AF-A0A5R8W8N1-F1
#
_entry.id   AF-A0A5R8W8N1-F1
#
_cell.length_a   1.000
_cell.length_b   1.000
_cell.length_c   1.000
_cell.angle_alpha   90.00
_cell.angle_beta   90.00
_cell.angle_gamma   90.00
#
_symmetry.space_group_name_H-M   'P 1'
#
loop_
_entity.id
_entity.type
_entity.pdbx_description
1 polymer ?
#
loop_
_entity_poly.entity_id
_entity_poly.type
_entity_poly.pdbx_seq_one_letter_code
_entity_poly.pdbx_strand_id
1 'polypeptide(L)'
;MGQPWTSFRIAGLALDVPDQLAPSPERGIEGGTAVLEGAGMRLTVDASAFADPLTGYANKPGYEHWRESLGGDTADFVLFEEDGVRTLAVKIPGRATAVVHQPATAQQDTALQILRSIRKDQGEFND
;
A
#
# COMPACT_ATOMS: atom_id res chain seq x y z
N MET A 1 -3.62 3.55 23.75
CA MET A 1 -2.96 2.25 23.51
C MET A 1 -2.74 2.17 22.01
N GLY A 2 -1.51 1.91 21.56
CA GLY A 2 -1.20 1.87 20.12
C GLY A 2 -1.99 0.76 19.42
N GLN A 3 -2.41 1.01 18.19
CA GLN A 3 -3.01 0.01 17.30
C GLN A 3 -2.00 -1.14 17.09
N PRO A 4 -2.38 -2.41 17.32
CA PRO A 4 -1.49 -3.55 17.09
C PRO A 4 -1.24 -3.75 15.59
N TRP A 5 0.00 -4.03 15.23
CA TRP A 5 0.45 -4.24 13.84
C TRP A 5 0.84 -5.70 13.63
N THR A 6 0.54 -6.23 12.46
CA THR A 6 0.90 -7.58 12.01
C THR A 6 1.62 -7.52 10.67
N SER A 7 2.55 -8.44 10.43
CA SER A 7 3.26 -8.51 9.15
C SER A 7 2.45 -9.33 8.15
N PHE A 8 2.02 -8.70 7.07
CA PHE A 8 1.38 -9.34 5.92
C PHE A 8 2.41 -9.64 4.83
N ARG A 9 2.26 -10.78 4.14
CA ARG A 9 3.17 -11.23 3.09
C ARG A 9 2.41 -11.57 1.82
N ILE A 10 2.92 -11.13 0.67
CA ILE A 10 2.38 -11.45 -0.65
C ILE A 10 3.49 -11.43 -1.71
N ALA A 11 3.56 -12.48 -2.54
CA ALA A 11 4.40 -12.52 -3.74
C ALA A 11 5.85 -12.03 -3.54
N GLY A 12 6.50 -12.42 -2.43
CA GLY A 12 7.87 -12.02 -2.11
C GLY A 12 8.02 -10.61 -1.52
N LEU A 13 6.91 -9.99 -1.11
CA LEU A 13 6.85 -8.74 -0.37
C LEU A 13 6.36 -8.98 1.06
N ALA A 14 6.88 -8.19 1.98
CA ALA A 14 6.38 -8.07 3.34
C ALA A 14 6.01 -6.61 3.63
N LEU A 15 4.94 -6.40 4.40
CA LEU A 15 4.52 -5.10 4.90
C LEU A 15 3.84 -5.26 6.25
N ASP A 16 3.89 -4.23 7.07
CA ASP A 16 3.22 -4.18 8.36
C ASP A 16 1.88 -3.47 8.20
N VAL A 17 0.82 -4.11 8.67
CA VAL A 17 -0.56 -3.64 8.57
C VAL A 17 -1.21 -3.68 9.95
N PRO A 18 -2.17 -2.79 10.26
CA PRO A 18 -2.97 -2.92 11.47
C PRO A 18 -3.68 -4.27 11.52
N ASP A 19 -3.74 -4.90 12.69
CA ASP A 19 -4.37 -6.21 12.91
C ASP A 19 -5.86 -6.25 12.48
N GLN A 20 -6.49 -5.07 12.45
CA GLN A 20 -7.87 -4.91 12.00
C GLN A 20 -8.04 -5.08 10.49
N LEU A 21 -6.97 -4.97 9.69
CA LEU A 21 -7.01 -5.19 8.24
C LEU A 21 -6.96 -6.70 7.95
N ALA A 22 -8.09 -7.24 7.52
CA ALA A 22 -8.23 -8.64 7.15
C ALA A 22 -8.23 -8.82 5.63
N PRO A 23 -7.74 -9.95 5.10
CA PRO A 23 -7.80 -10.23 3.68
C PRO A 23 -9.24 -10.33 3.18
N SER A 24 -9.55 -9.56 2.14
CA SER A 24 -10.83 -9.61 1.46
C SER A 24 -10.86 -10.74 0.42
N PRO A 25 -12.03 -11.35 0.18
CA PRO A 25 -12.17 -12.44 -0.78
C PRO A 25 -11.98 -12.00 -2.24
N GLU A 26 -11.88 -10.70 -2.51
CA GLU A 26 -11.43 -10.14 -3.78
C GLU A 26 -9.96 -10.50 -4.02
N ARG A 27 -9.74 -11.72 -4.52
CA ARG A 27 -8.42 -12.16 -5.01
C ARG A 27 -8.23 -11.67 -6.44
N GLY A 28 -7.14 -10.95 -6.67
CA GLY A 28 -6.63 -10.77 -8.02
C GLY A 28 -6.37 -12.13 -8.66
N ILE A 29 -6.63 -12.22 -9.96
CA ILE A 29 -6.71 -13.46 -10.74
C ILE A 29 -5.35 -14.22 -10.75
N GLU A 30 -4.24 -13.57 -10.38
CA GLU A 30 -2.88 -14.08 -10.61
C GLU A 30 -1.99 -14.22 -9.34
N GLY A 31 -2.54 -14.17 -8.12
CA GLY A 31 -1.76 -14.40 -6.89
C GLY A 31 -0.69 -13.35 -6.56
N GLY A 32 -0.51 -12.35 -7.44
CA GLY A 32 0.34 -11.17 -7.23
C GLY A 32 -0.39 -9.98 -6.61
N THR A 33 -1.72 -10.03 -6.47
CA THR A 33 -2.54 -8.94 -5.90
C THR A 33 -3.29 -9.40 -4.65
N ALA A 34 -3.29 -8.58 -3.60
CA ALA A 34 -4.12 -8.76 -2.41
C ALA A 34 -4.88 -7.48 -2.06
N VAL A 35 -6.08 -7.68 -1.53
CA VAL A 35 -6.89 -6.63 -0.93
C VAL A 35 -7.07 -6.94 0.55
N LEU A 36 -6.78 -5.98 1.42
CA LEU A 36 -7.07 -6.04 2.85
C LEU A 36 -8.07 -4.93 3.20
N GLU A 37 -9.09 -5.24 3.99
CA GLU A 37 -10.11 -4.29 4.41
C GLU A 37 -10.36 -4.38 5.92
N GLY A 38 -10.64 -3.24 6.53
CA GLY A 38 -10.88 -3.15 7.96
C GLY A 38 -10.67 -1.75 8.51
N ALA A 39 -11.29 -1.43 9.65
CA ALA A 39 -11.21 -0.11 10.28
C ALA A 39 -11.55 1.08 9.33
N GLY A 40 -12.43 0.85 8.35
CA GLY A 40 -12.80 1.83 7.33
C GLY A 40 -11.75 2.06 6.23
N MET A 41 -10.64 1.31 6.25
CA MET A 41 -9.58 1.37 5.26
C MET A 41 -9.65 0.18 4.29
N ARG A 42 -9.19 0.41 3.07
CA ARG A 42 -8.98 -0.62 2.05
C ARG A 42 -7.57 -0.47 1.48
N LEU A 43 -6.72 -1.45 1.76
CA LEU A 43 -5.39 -1.58 1.18
C LEU A 43 -5.44 -2.55 0.00
N THR A 44 -4.91 -2.13 -1.14
CA THR A 44 -4.66 -2.99 -2.30
C THR A 44 -3.16 -3.03 -2.53
N VAL A 45 -2.58 -4.23 -2.61
CA VAL A 45 -1.17 -4.45 -2.94
C VAL A 45 -1.11 -5.26 -4.21
N ASP A 46 -0.33 -4.80 -5.18
CA ASP A 46 -0.06 -5.47 -6.44
C ASP A 46 1.46 -5.60 -6.63
N ALA A 47 1.96 -6.83 -6.69
CA ALA A 47 3.37 -7.14 -6.88
C ALA A 47 3.78 -7.26 -8.36
N SER A 48 2.93 -6.80 -9.29
CA SER A 48 3.21 -6.89 -10.72
C SER A 48 4.09 -5.72 -11.17
N ALA A 49 5.09 -6.01 -12.00
CA ALA A 49 6.01 -5.01 -12.55
C ALA A 49 5.32 -3.95 -13.44
N PHE A 50 4.08 -4.19 -13.87
CA PHE A 50 3.30 -3.36 -14.79
C PHE A 50 2.19 -2.55 -14.11
N ALA A 51 1.96 -2.71 -12.81
CA ALA A 51 0.94 -1.95 -12.12
C ALA A 51 1.36 -0.48 -12.01
N ASP A 52 0.83 0.38 -12.89
CA ASP A 52 1.00 1.82 -12.82
C ASP A 52 -0.35 2.53 -12.68
N PRO A 53 -0.90 2.63 -11.46
CA PRO A 53 -2.10 3.42 -11.23
C PRO A 53 -1.77 4.92 -11.15
N LEU A 54 -0.50 5.29 -10.94
CA LEU A 54 -0.08 6.66 -10.65
C LEU A 54 -0.29 7.60 -11.84
N THR A 55 -0.14 7.12 -13.09
CA THR A 55 -0.39 7.94 -14.28
C THR A 55 -1.83 8.45 -14.35
N GLY A 56 -2.80 7.71 -13.79
CA GLY A 56 -4.21 8.13 -13.75
C GLY A 56 -4.53 9.18 -12.69
N TYR A 57 -3.67 9.38 -11.69
CA TYR A 57 -3.97 10.22 -10.53
C TYR A 57 -3.52 11.67 -10.66
N ALA A 58 -2.66 12.00 -11.62
CA ALA A 58 -2.11 13.35 -11.77
C ALA A 58 -3.17 14.44 -12.01
N ASN A 59 -4.37 14.08 -12.46
CA ASN A 59 -5.47 15.01 -12.68
C ASN A 59 -6.44 15.12 -11.49
N LYS A 60 -6.17 14.44 -10.37
CA LYS A 60 -7.06 14.43 -9.21
C LYS A 60 -6.96 15.73 -8.41
N PRO A 61 -8.07 16.22 -7.84
CA PRO A 61 -8.04 17.39 -6.96
C PRO A 61 -7.19 17.11 -5.72
N GLY A 62 -6.36 18.08 -5.32
CA GLY A 62 -5.47 17.90 -4.16
C GLY A 62 -4.35 16.88 -4.39
N TYR A 63 -3.99 16.60 -5.66
CA TYR A 63 -2.88 15.73 -5.99
C TYR A 63 -1.56 16.25 -5.45
N GLU A 64 -0.90 15.43 -4.64
CA GLU A 64 0.46 15.60 -4.17
C GLU A 64 1.28 14.41 -4.61
N HIS A 65 2.52 14.67 -5.05
CA HIS A 65 3.49 13.66 -5.44
C HIS A 65 4.83 13.95 -4.79
N TRP A 66 5.45 12.91 -4.27
CA TRP A 66 6.82 12.98 -3.78
C TRP A 66 7.52 11.64 -3.95
N ARG A 67 8.85 11.66 -3.77
CA ARG A 67 9.69 10.47 -3.84
C ARG A 67 10.36 10.23 -2.49
N GLU A 68 10.47 8.97 -2.11
CA GLU A 68 11.12 8.55 -0.87
C GLU A 68 11.89 7.25 -1.09
N SER A 69 12.99 7.06 -0.37
CA SER A 69 13.77 5.83 -0.41
C SER A 69 13.15 4.76 0.51
N LEU A 70 12.69 3.65 -0.07
CA LEU A 70 12.17 2.48 0.66
C LEU A 70 13.06 1.27 0.42
N GLY A 71 13.71 0.76 1.46
CA GLY A 71 14.51 -0.47 1.37
C GLY A 71 15.65 -0.41 0.34
N GLY A 72 16.16 0.79 0.03
CA GLY A 72 17.21 1.02 -0.97
C GLY A 72 16.71 1.34 -2.38
N ASP A 73 15.39 1.25 -2.63
CA ASP A 73 14.76 1.62 -3.90
C ASP A 73 14.09 3.00 -3.78
N THR A 74 14.02 3.75 -4.88
CA THR A 74 13.21 4.98 -4.92
C THR A 74 11.76 4.63 -5.17
N ALA A 75 10.87 5.05 -4.27
CA ALA A 75 9.44 4.86 -4.37
C ALA A 75 8.74 6.20 -4.66
N ASP A 76 7.76 6.16 -5.56
CA ASP A 76 6.92 7.30 -5.92
C ASP A 76 5.63 7.23 -5.12
N PHE A 77 5.37 8.24 -4.30
CA PHE A 77 4.16 8.37 -3.51
C PHE A 77 3.23 9.39 -4.14
N VAL A 78 1.93 9.09 -4.05
CA VAL A 78 0.84 9.99 -4.44
C VAL A 78 -0.19 10.06 -3.35
N LEU A 79 -0.69 11.27 -3.07
CA LEU A 79 -1.80 11.53 -2.17
C LEU A 79 -2.82 12.40 -2.91
N PHE A 80 -4.11 12.09 -2.74
CA PHE A 80 -5.19 13.00 -3.12
C PHE A 80 -6.45 12.69 -2.31
N GLU A 81 -7.41 13.60 -2.34
CA GLU A 81 -8.71 13.43 -1.72
C GLU A 81 -9.83 13.67 -2.73
N GLU A 82 -10.79 12.75 -2.80
CA GLU A 82 -11.93 12.82 -3.69
C GLU A 82 -13.16 12.23 -2.99
N ASP A 83 -14.30 12.92 -3.06
CA ASP A 83 -15.57 12.47 -2.48
C ASP A 83 -15.50 12.03 -0.99
N GLY A 84 -14.66 12.70 -0.20
CA GLY A 84 -14.47 12.40 1.23
C GLY A 84 -13.60 11.17 1.50
N VAL A 85 -12.97 10.61 0.46
CA VAL A 85 -12.00 9.53 0.54
C VAL A 85 -10.61 10.07 0.25
N ARG A 86 -9.66 9.75 1.13
CA ARG A 86 -8.24 9.99 0.93
C ARG A 86 -7.61 8.74 0.33
N THR A 87 -6.93 8.93 -0.80
CA THR A 87 -6.18 7.88 -1.48
C THR A 87 -4.70 8.18 -1.34
N LEU A 88 -3.96 7.25 -0.75
CA LEU A 88 -2.51 7.26 -0.70
C LEU A 88 -1.99 6.05 -1.48
N ALA A 89 -1.14 6.29 -2.47
CA ALA A 89 -0.55 5.25 -3.29
C ALA A 89 0.97 5.33 -3.27
N VAL A 90 1.63 4.19 -3.43
CA VAL A 90 3.07 4.10 -3.66
C VAL A 90 3.33 3.16 -4.83
N LYS A 91 4.30 3.54 -5.67
CA LYS A 91 4.88 2.68 -6.70
C LYS A 91 6.36 2.51 -6.41
N ILE A 92 6.79 1.26 -6.37
CA ILE A 92 8.19 0.85 -6.29
C ILE A 92 8.52 0.23 -7.65
N PRO A 93 9.26 0.94 -8.52
CA PRO A 93 9.52 0.52 -9.89
C PRO A 93 10.07 -0.91 -9.98
N GLY A 94 9.43 -1.75 -10.81
CA GLY A 94 9.83 -3.14 -11.01
C GLY A 94 9.60 -4.07 -9.82
N ARG A 95 8.88 -3.62 -8.78
CA ARG A 95 8.63 -4.41 -7.58
C ARG A 95 7.16 -4.49 -7.20
N ALA A 96 6.53 -3.35 -6.94
CA ALA A 96 5.19 -3.34 -6.34
C ALA A 96 4.50 -2.00 -6.50
N THR A 97 3.19 -2.05 -6.42
CA THR A 97 2.31 -0.90 -6.26
C THR A 97 1.37 -1.19 -5.11
N ALA A 98 1.17 -0.23 -4.22
CA ALA A 98 0.20 -0.36 -3.15
C ALA A 98 -0.65 0.91 -3.03
N VAL A 99 -1.94 0.75 -2.76
CA VAL A 99 -2.92 1.83 -2.68
C VAL A 99 -3.77 1.64 -1.43
N VAL A 100 -3.84 2.66 -0.59
CA VAL A 100 -4.70 2.72 0.59
C VAL A 100 -5.80 3.74 0.33
N HIS A 101 -7.05 3.30 0.46
CA HIS A 101 -8.22 4.16 0.54
C HIS A 101 -8.68 4.23 1.99
N GLN A 102 -8.94 5.42 2.48
CA GLN A 102 -9.47 5.65 3.83
C GLN A 102 -10.35 6.92 3.84
N PRO A 103 -11.22 7.11 4.84
CA PRO A 103 -11.95 8.36 5.00
C PRO A 103 -10.98 9.54 5.11
N ALA A 104 -11.31 10.70 4.53
CA ALA A 104 -10.49 11.92 4.66
C ALA A 104 -10.31 12.39 6.12
N THR A 105 -11.23 11.96 7.00
CA THR A 105 -11.18 12.20 8.45
C THR A 105 -10.28 11.21 9.20
N ALA A 106 -9.80 10.15 8.55
CA ALA A 106 -8.92 9.16 9.14
C ALA A 106 -7.48 9.68 9.27
N GLN A 107 -6.72 9.06 10.17
CA GLN A 107 -5.36 9.48 10.46
C GLN A 107 -4.41 9.14 9.31
N GLN A 108 -3.86 10.15 8.65
CA GLN A 108 -2.94 10.01 7.52
C GLN A 108 -1.75 9.10 7.82
N ASP A 109 -1.22 9.20 9.04
CA ASP A 109 -0.01 8.51 9.47
C ASP A 109 -0.11 6.99 9.34
N THR A 110 -1.30 6.40 9.55
CA THR A 110 -1.46 4.95 9.45
C THR A 110 -1.26 4.46 8.01
N ALA A 111 -1.91 5.09 7.03
CA ALA A 111 -1.72 4.72 5.62
C ALA A 111 -0.26 4.90 5.18
N LEU A 112 0.37 6.01 5.57
CA LEU A 112 1.76 6.26 5.23
C LEU A 112 2.72 5.26 5.88
N GLN A 113 2.48 4.88 7.14
CA GLN A 113 3.28 3.85 7.83
C GLN A 113 3.14 2.47 7.17
N ILE A 114 1.92 2.08 6.75
CA ILE A 114 1.71 0.84 5.99
C ILE A 114 2.57 0.85 4.73
N LEU A 115 2.46 1.89 3.90
CA LEU A 115 3.18 1.96 2.63
C LEU A 115 4.70 2.02 2.80
N ARG A 116 5.20 2.72 3.82
CA ARG A 116 6.63 2.79 4.15
C ARG A 116 7.22 1.49 4.66
N SER A 117 6.38 0.59 5.20
CA SER A 117 6.85 -0.70 5.70
C SER A 117 7.11 -1.74 4.61
N ILE A 118 6.72 -1.46 3.36
CA ILE A 118 6.87 -2.36 2.22
C ILE A 118 8.36 -2.65 2.00
N ARG A 119 8.69 -3.93 2.04
CA ARG A 119 10.03 -4.47 1.87
C ARG A 119 9.97 -5.79 1.13
N LYS A 120 11.12 -6.24 0.62
CA LYS A 120 11.25 -7.63 0.14
C LYS A 120 11.03 -8.57 1.32
N ASP A 121 10.27 -9.63 1.10
CA ASP A 121 10.23 -10.76 2.02
C ASP A 121 11.60 -11.43 1.94
N GLN A 122 12.48 -11.10 2.88
CA GLN A 122 13.64 -11.92 3.15
C GLN A 122 13.11 -13.17 3.85
N GLY A 123 12.63 -14.14 3.08
CA GLY A 123 12.47 -15.48 3.59
C GLY A 123 13.77 -15.85 4.30
N GLU A 124 13.68 -16.37 5.52
CA GLU A 124 14.83 -16.99 6.17
C GLU A 124 15.40 -18.01 5.18
N PHE A 125 16.52 -17.66 4.54
CA PHE A 125 17.40 -18.64 3.92
C PHE A 125 17.94 -19.47 5.08
N ASN A 126 17.18 -20.48 5.48
CA ASN A 126 17.71 -21.53 6.32
C ASN A 126 18.50 -22.44 5.38
N ASP A 127 19.81 -22.23 5.34
CA ASP A 127 20.80 -23.21 4.88
C ASP A 127 20.65 -24.52 5.67
#